data_AF-A0A540N735-F1
#
_entry.id   AF-A0A540N735-F1
#
_cell.length_a   1.000
_cell.length_b   1.000
_cell.length_c   1.000
_cell.angle_alpha   90.00
_cell.angle_beta   90.00
_cell.angle_gamma   90.00
#
_symmetry.space_group_name_H-M   'P 1'
#
loop_
_entity.id
_entity.type
_entity.pdbx_description
1 polymer ?
#
loop_
_entity_poly.entity_id
_entity_poly.type
_entity_poly.pdbx_seq_one_letter_code
_entity_poly.pdbx_strand_id
1 'polypeptide(L)'
;MKNDMTAAVVARNLVTPKDNRLLSKRSDELAVKESLALSVQCAGSVSNMAQRLFARTRQIESLAAEVMSLKQKIRGLKHENKQLHKLAHNYATNMKRKIDQIHESDGQILLDHRRFVGLFQQHLPSSSGAAPTAEAPKNQPLLPPPSMAPSSAEAPPDQ
;
A
#
# COMPACT_ATOMS: atom_id res chain seq x y z
N MET A 1 -51.93 -37.39 29.11
CA MET A 1 -51.94 -37.27 30.58
C MET A 1 -50.65 -36.73 31.19
N LYS A 2 -49.47 -37.37 31.07
CA LYS A 2 -48.23 -36.84 31.71
C LYS A 2 -47.76 -35.49 31.14
N ASN A 3 -47.93 -35.27 29.84
CA ASN A 3 -47.48 -34.05 29.16
C ASN A 3 -48.41 -32.85 29.43
N ASP A 4 -49.72 -33.12 29.55
CA ASP A 4 -50.75 -32.10 29.81
C ASP A 4 -50.61 -31.49 31.21
N MET A 5 -50.27 -32.33 32.20
CA MET A 5 -49.99 -31.88 33.57
C MET A 5 -48.77 -30.94 33.61
N THR A 6 -47.69 -31.31 32.93
CA THR A 6 -46.47 -30.48 32.87
C THR A 6 -46.73 -29.16 32.16
N ALA A 7 -47.46 -29.18 31.03
CA ALA A 7 -47.85 -27.97 30.32
C ALA A 7 -48.71 -27.05 31.19
N ALA A 8 -49.68 -27.61 31.94
CA ALA A 8 -50.53 -26.84 32.85
C ALA A 8 -49.75 -26.22 34.02
N VAL A 9 -48.80 -26.96 34.61
CA VAL A 9 -47.93 -26.44 35.69
C VAL A 9 -47.01 -25.33 35.16
N VAL A 10 -46.41 -25.50 33.98
CA VAL A 10 -45.56 -24.47 33.36
C VAL A 10 -46.38 -23.24 33.02
N ALA A 11 -47.56 -23.40 32.42
CA ALA A 11 -48.45 -22.30 32.09
C ALA A 11 -48.89 -21.51 33.34
N ARG A 12 -49.24 -22.19 34.44
CA ARG A 12 -49.58 -21.52 35.71
C ARG A 12 -48.46 -20.64 36.28
N ASN A 13 -47.20 -20.97 36.00
CA ASN A 13 -46.04 -20.18 36.43
C ASN A 13 -45.71 -19.02 35.47
N LEU A 14 -46.30 -19.00 34.26
CA LEU A 14 -46.08 -17.98 33.24
C LEU A 14 -47.22 -16.94 33.16
N VAL A 15 -48.43 -17.31 33.58
CA VAL A 15 -49.63 -16.47 33.47
C VAL A 15 -49.79 -15.63 34.74
N THR A 16 -49.73 -14.30 34.61
CA THR A 16 -49.98 -13.40 35.75
C THR A 16 -51.48 -13.31 36.08
N PRO A 17 -51.86 -12.87 37.30
CA PRO A 17 -53.27 -12.62 37.62
C PRO A 17 -53.97 -11.64 36.67
N LYS A 18 -53.21 -10.70 36.09
CA LYS A 18 -53.69 -9.74 35.10
C LYS A 18 -54.01 -10.44 33.77
N ASP A 19 -53.16 -11.38 33.36
CA ASP A 19 -53.36 -12.19 32.17
C ASP A 19 -54.59 -13.10 32.32
N ASN A 20 -54.78 -13.74 33.49
CA ASN A 20 -55.99 -14.52 33.78
C ASN A 20 -57.28 -13.69 33.67
N ARG A 21 -57.28 -12.43 34.13
CA ARG A 21 -58.43 -11.53 34.01
C ARG A 21 -58.73 -11.15 32.55
N LEU A 22 -57.71 -11.11 31.70
CA LEU A 22 -57.85 -10.86 30.26
C LEU A 22 -58.32 -12.11 29.51
N LEU A 23 -57.74 -13.26 29.82
CA LEU A 23 -58.07 -14.56 29.23
C LEU A 23 -59.48 -15.02 29.60
N SER A 24 -59.94 -14.78 30.83
CA SER A 24 -61.30 -15.11 31.30
C SER A 24 -62.42 -14.43 30.51
N LYS A 25 -62.11 -13.37 29.75
CA LYS A 25 -63.07 -12.65 28.90
C LYS A 25 -62.98 -13.05 27.43
N ARG A 26 -62.01 -13.89 27.06
CA ARG A 26 -61.83 -14.38 25.69
C ARG A 26 -62.45 -15.77 25.53
N SER A 27 -63.00 -16.02 24.35
CA SER A 27 -63.41 -17.38 23.98
C SER A 27 -62.20 -18.18 23.50
N ASP A 28 -62.27 -19.50 23.67
CA ASP A 28 -61.24 -20.42 23.18
C ASP A 28 -61.00 -20.27 21.67
N GLU A 29 -62.06 -20.03 20.90
CA GLU A 29 -62.00 -19.77 19.46
C GLU A 29 -61.15 -18.52 19.12
N LEU A 30 -61.28 -17.45 19.91
CA LEU A 30 -60.48 -16.23 19.71
C LEU A 30 -59.02 -16.48 20.09
N ALA A 31 -58.76 -17.20 21.18
CA ALA A 31 -57.42 -17.55 21.62
C ALA A 31 -56.67 -18.40 20.58
N VAL A 32 -57.36 -19.35 19.93
CA VAL A 32 -56.79 -20.16 18.84
C VAL A 32 -56.44 -19.29 17.63
N LYS A 33 -57.32 -18.36 17.22
CA LYS A 33 -57.06 -17.44 16.11
C LYS A 33 -55.88 -16.51 16.37
N GLU A 34 -55.79 -15.94 17.58
CA GLU A 34 -54.68 -15.07 17.97
C GLU A 34 -53.36 -15.84 18.04
N SER A 35 -53.37 -17.07 18.56
CA SER A 35 -52.19 -17.96 18.58
C SER A 35 -51.73 -18.32 17.16
N LEU A 36 -52.67 -18.60 16.25
CA LEU A 36 -52.37 -18.85 14.84
C LEU A 36 -51.78 -17.60 14.17
N ALA A 37 -52.36 -16.42 14.39
CA ALA A 37 -51.86 -15.16 13.84
C ALA A 37 -50.42 -14.89 14.33
N LEU A 38 -50.16 -15.08 15.63
CA LEU A 38 -48.81 -14.98 16.19
C LEU A 38 -47.86 -15.98 15.55
N SER A 39 -48.27 -17.24 15.39
CA SER A 39 -47.45 -18.29 14.77
C SER A 39 -47.07 -17.95 13.33
N VAL A 40 -48.01 -17.42 12.53
CA VAL A 40 -47.75 -16.95 11.15
C VAL A 40 -46.77 -15.78 11.14
N GLN A 41 -46.92 -14.80 12.05
CA GLN A 41 -45.99 -13.68 12.16
C GLN A 41 -44.58 -14.12 12.56
N CYS A 42 -44.48 -15.04 13.52
CA CYS A 42 -43.21 -15.63 13.94
C CYS A 42 -42.54 -16.38 12.77
N ALA A 43 -43.29 -17.20 12.03
CA ALA A 43 -42.79 -17.90 10.86
C ALA A 43 -42.27 -16.92 9.79
N GLY A 44 -42.98 -15.81 9.56
CA GLY A 44 -42.56 -14.74 8.65
C GLY A 44 -41.28 -14.05 9.09
N SER A 45 -41.18 -13.70 10.38
CA SER A 45 -39.99 -13.08 10.97
C SER A 45 -38.75 -13.98 10.85
N VAL A 46 -38.88 -15.25 11.24
CA VAL A 46 -37.79 -16.24 11.15
C VAL A 46 -37.37 -16.47 9.70
N SER A 47 -38.34 -16.56 8.77
CA SER A 47 -38.04 -16.73 7.33
C SER A 47 -37.26 -15.54 6.77
N ASN A 48 -37.64 -14.31 7.14
CA ASN A 48 -36.91 -13.12 6.73
C ASN A 48 -35.47 -13.10 7.26
N MET A 49 -35.29 -13.48 8.54
CA MET A 49 -33.95 -13.61 9.12
C MET A 49 -33.12 -14.67 8.41
N ALA A 50 -33.70 -15.82 8.10
CA ALA A 50 -33.02 -16.90 7.38
C ALA A 50 -32.53 -16.46 6.00
N GLN A 51 -33.37 -15.73 5.24
CA GLN A 51 -32.99 -15.17 3.94
C GLN A 51 -31.83 -14.17 4.05
N ARG A 52 -31.88 -13.26 5.03
CA ARG A 52 -30.81 -12.28 5.27
C ARG A 52 -29.51 -12.95 5.69
N LEU A 53 -29.60 -13.98 6.53
CA LEU A 53 -28.44 -14.76 6.95
C LEU A 53 -27.81 -15.48 5.77
N PHE A 54 -28.63 -16.11 4.91
CA PHE A 54 -28.16 -16.78 3.70
C PHE A 54 -27.45 -15.82 2.73
N ALA A 55 -28.02 -14.63 2.50
CA ALA A 55 -27.39 -13.59 1.68
C ALA A 55 -26.04 -13.15 2.27
N ARG A 56 -25.95 -12.97 3.59
CA ARG A 56 -24.68 -12.64 4.26
C ARG A 56 -23.64 -13.76 4.14
N THR A 57 -24.06 -15.03 4.25
CA THR A 57 -23.14 -16.17 4.04
C THR A 57 -22.48 -16.10 2.67
N ARG A 58 -23.25 -15.80 1.61
CA ARG A 58 -22.70 -15.66 0.25
C ARG A 58 -21.73 -14.48 0.11
N GLN A 59 -22.02 -13.36 0.76
CA GLN A 59 -21.10 -12.22 0.79
C GLN A 59 -19.78 -12.57 1.49
N ILE A 60 -19.84 -13.30 2.61
CA ILE A 60 -18.65 -13.77 3.34
C ILE A 60 -17.83 -14.73 2.48
N GLU A 61 -18.47 -15.66 1.78
CA GLU A 61 -17.78 -16.58 0.85
C GLU A 61 -17.06 -15.83 -0.28
N SER A 62 -17.73 -14.84 -0.88
CA SER A 62 -17.14 -13.98 -1.92
C SER A 62 -15.94 -13.20 -1.38
N LEU A 63 -16.07 -12.58 -0.21
CA LEU A 63 -15.00 -11.83 0.43
C LEU A 63 -13.81 -12.73 0.81
N ALA A 64 -14.08 -13.96 1.28
CA ALA A 64 -13.02 -14.92 1.58
C ALA A 64 -12.20 -15.28 0.33
N ALA A 65 -12.87 -15.46 -0.82
CA ALA A 65 -12.19 -15.70 -2.09
C ALA A 65 -11.30 -14.51 -2.52
N GLU A 66 -11.79 -13.28 -2.37
CA GLU A 66 -11.02 -12.08 -2.66
C GLU A 66 -9.79 -11.94 -1.75
N VAL A 67 -9.96 -12.17 -0.45
CA VAL A 67 -8.85 -12.17 0.53
C VAL A 67 -7.78 -13.20 0.16
N MET A 68 -8.18 -14.39 -0.28
CA MET A 68 -7.21 -15.41 -0.74
C MET A 68 -6.46 -14.96 -2.00
N SER A 69 -7.16 -14.36 -2.97
CA SER A 69 -6.55 -13.82 -4.19
C SER A 69 -5.54 -12.71 -3.87
N LEU A 70 -5.92 -11.74 -3.04
CA LEU A 70 -5.04 -10.64 -2.60
C LEU A 70 -3.81 -11.17 -1.86
N LYS A 71 -4.01 -12.14 -0.95
CA LYS A 71 -2.89 -12.77 -0.24
C LYS A 71 -1.90 -13.44 -1.19
N GLN A 72 -2.39 -14.08 -2.26
CA GLN A 72 -1.52 -14.65 -3.28
C GLN A 72 -0.77 -13.57 -4.07
N LYS A 73 -1.43 -12.48 -4.43
CA LYS A 73 -0.80 -11.35 -5.13
C LYS A 73 0.29 -10.67 -4.29
N ILE A 74 0.05 -10.48 -2.99
CA ILE A 74 1.05 -9.96 -2.05
C ILE A 74 2.27 -10.89 -1.97
N ARG A 75 2.06 -12.21 -1.95
CA ARG A 75 3.18 -13.18 -1.97
C ARG A 75 4.02 -13.06 -3.25
N GLY A 76 3.35 -12.93 -4.40
CA GLY A 76 4.02 -12.71 -5.69
C GLY A 76 4.85 -11.42 -5.70
N LEU A 77 4.23 -10.29 -5.36
CA LEU A 77 4.89 -8.98 -5.31
C LEU A 77 6.06 -8.98 -4.32
N LYS A 78 5.94 -9.63 -3.17
CA LYS A 78 7.04 -9.76 -2.21
C LYS A 78 8.24 -10.53 -2.80
N HIS A 79 7.97 -11.55 -3.61
CA HIS A 79 9.03 -12.29 -4.29
C HIS A 79 9.73 -11.42 -5.36
N GLU A 80 8.95 -10.76 -6.23
CA GLU A 80 9.47 -9.87 -7.26
C GLU A 80 10.30 -8.73 -6.66
N ASN A 81 9.81 -8.10 -5.60
CA ASN A 81 10.51 -7.03 -4.90
C ASN A 81 11.86 -7.51 -4.33
N LYS A 82 11.92 -8.74 -3.79
CA LYS A 82 13.19 -9.34 -3.36
C LYS A 82 14.17 -9.54 -4.53
N GLN A 83 13.69 -9.93 -5.71
CA GLN A 83 14.55 -10.07 -6.88
C GLN A 83 15.03 -8.71 -7.39
N LEU A 84 14.16 -7.70 -7.43
CA LEU A 84 14.52 -6.32 -7.78
C LEU A 84 15.58 -5.77 -6.83
N HIS A 85 15.46 -6.00 -5.53
CA HIS A 85 16.48 -5.59 -4.57
C HIS A 85 17.85 -6.22 -4.84
N LYS A 86 17.90 -7.52 -5.18
CA LYS A 86 19.15 -8.18 -5.57
C LYS A 86 19.74 -7.58 -6.84
N LEU A 87 18.90 -7.33 -7.85
CA LEU A 87 19.34 -6.75 -9.11
C LEU A 87 19.92 -5.35 -8.90
N ALA A 88 19.22 -4.49 -8.14
CA ALA A 88 19.70 -3.16 -7.79
C ALA A 88 21.02 -3.20 -7.01
N HIS A 89 21.15 -4.11 -6.04
CA HIS A 89 22.39 -4.31 -5.28
C HIS A 89 23.56 -4.74 -6.18
N ASN A 90 23.33 -5.73 -7.06
CA ASN A 90 24.34 -6.19 -8.01
C ASN A 90 24.76 -5.08 -8.97
N TYR A 91 23.80 -4.30 -9.47
CA TYR A 91 24.06 -3.16 -10.34
C TYR A 91 24.90 -2.10 -9.64
N ALA A 92 24.50 -1.67 -8.44
CA ALA A 92 25.25 -0.70 -7.64
C ALA A 92 26.68 -1.18 -7.35
N THR A 93 26.83 -2.46 -6.97
CA THR A 93 28.14 -3.07 -6.70
C THR A 93 29.02 -3.10 -7.95
N ASN A 94 28.45 -3.42 -9.12
CA ASN A 94 29.18 -3.43 -10.38
C ASN A 94 29.62 -2.02 -10.78
N MET A 95 28.70 -1.05 -10.71
CA MET A 95 29.01 0.34 -11.02
C MET A 95 30.08 0.91 -10.09
N LYS A 96 30.01 0.63 -8.78
CA LYS A 96 31.07 1.03 -7.85
C LYS A 96 32.43 0.47 -8.27
N ARG A 97 32.51 -0.83 -8.57
CA ARG A 97 33.76 -1.46 -9.03
C ARG A 97 34.30 -0.81 -10.31
N LYS A 98 33.45 -0.47 -11.26
CA LYS A 98 33.88 0.23 -12.48
C LYS A 98 34.43 1.62 -12.18
N ILE A 99 33.80 2.35 -11.26
CA ILE A 99 34.30 3.65 -10.81
C ILE A 99 35.67 3.50 -10.13
N ASP A 100 35.81 2.52 -9.23
CA ASP A 100 37.07 2.22 -8.54
C ASP A 100 38.18 1.89 -9.56
N GLN A 101 37.88 1.09 -10.60
CA GLN A 101 38.82 0.76 -11.68
C GLN A 101 39.25 1.99 -12.51
N ILE A 102 38.30 2.86 -12.86
CA ILE A 102 38.61 4.10 -13.59
C ILE A 102 39.56 4.96 -12.75
N HIS A 103 39.23 5.14 -11.46
CA HIS A 103 40.04 5.94 -10.55
C HIS A 103 41.47 5.38 -10.36
N GLU A 104 41.62 4.06 -10.27
CA GLU A 104 42.94 3.40 -10.24
C GLU A 104 43.73 3.63 -11.54
N SER A 105 43.07 3.48 -12.70
CA SER A 105 43.71 3.68 -14.01
C SER A 105 44.10 5.14 -14.26
N ASP A 106 43.26 6.10 -13.85
CA ASP A 106 43.55 7.53 -13.96
C ASP A 106 44.78 7.90 -13.11
N GLY A 107 44.89 7.33 -11.90
CA GLY A 107 46.07 7.48 -11.05
C GLY A 107 47.34 6.98 -11.74
N GLN A 108 47.28 5.81 -12.38
CA GLN A 108 48.40 5.25 -13.12
C GLN A 108 48.77 6.11 -14.34
N ILE A 109 47.77 6.56 -15.13
CA ILE A 109 47.97 7.44 -16.28
C ILE A 109 48.64 8.75 -15.84
N LEU A 110 48.23 9.33 -14.71
CA LEU A 110 48.82 10.56 -14.17
C LEU A 110 50.30 10.37 -13.80
N LEU A 111 50.63 9.23 -13.18
CA LEU A 111 52.01 8.86 -12.83
C LEU A 111 52.87 8.66 -14.08
N ASP A 112 52.37 7.92 -15.07
CA ASP A 112 53.07 7.67 -16.33
C ASP A 112 53.28 8.98 -17.10
N HIS A 113 52.29 9.86 -17.13
CA HIS A 113 52.42 11.18 -17.72
C HIS A 113 53.50 12.01 -17.02
N ARG A 114 53.53 12.03 -15.68
CA ARG A 114 54.58 12.74 -14.93
C ARG A 114 55.97 12.18 -15.22
N ARG A 115 56.10 10.85 -15.29
CA ARG A 115 57.38 10.19 -15.64
C ARG A 115 57.83 10.56 -17.04
N PHE A 116 56.91 10.52 -18.01
CA PHE A 116 57.17 10.93 -19.39
C PHE A 116 57.65 12.38 -19.44
N VAL A 117 56.91 13.33 -18.86
CA VAL A 117 57.31 14.75 -18.84
C VAL A 117 58.67 14.96 -18.17
N GLY A 118 58.97 14.24 -17.08
CA GLY A 118 60.26 14.28 -16.41
C GLY A 118 61.43 13.86 -17.29
N LEU A 119 61.25 12.82 -18.12
CA LEU A 119 62.26 12.41 -19.10
C LEU A 119 62.50 13.51 -20.15
N PHE A 120 61.44 14.14 -20.66
CA PHE A 120 61.58 15.24 -21.62
C PHE A 120 62.29 16.46 -21.01
N GLN A 121 62.06 16.78 -19.73
CA GLN A 121 62.77 17.87 -19.05
C GLN A 121 64.26 17.58 -18.84
N GLN A 122 64.65 16.34 -18.57
CA GLN A 122 66.08 15.97 -18.42
C GLN A 122 66.87 16.04 -19.73
N HIS A 123 66.19 15.89 -20.86
CA HIS A 123 66.81 15.94 -22.19
C HIS A 123 66.68 17.30 -22.90
N LEU A 124 66.05 18.30 -22.26
CA LEU A 124 66.10 19.67 -22.73
C LEU A 124 67.46 20.28 -22.33
N PRO A 125 68.28 20.78 -23.28
CA PRO A 125 69.45 21.58 -22.91
C PRO A 125 68.95 22.77 -22.10
N SER A 126 69.66 23.08 -21.01
CA SER A 126 69.40 24.29 -20.21
C SER A 126 69.64 25.51 -21.11
N SER A 127 68.61 25.89 -21.87
CA SER A 127 68.66 26.97 -22.83
C SER A 127 68.42 28.27 -22.07
N SER A 128 69.52 28.88 -21.64
CA SER A 128 69.55 30.32 -21.36
C SER A 128 69.28 31.06 -22.67
N GLY A 129 68.04 31.46 -22.90
CA GLY A 129 67.68 32.18 -24.11
C GLY A 129 66.26 32.72 -24.11
N ALA A 130 66.14 34.00 -23.75
CA ALA A 130 65.08 34.96 -24.09
C ALA A 130 63.61 34.56 -23.86
N ALA A 131 62.97 35.29 -22.95
CA ALA A 131 61.53 35.34 -22.79
C ALA A 131 60.82 35.68 -24.12
N PRO A 132 59.82 34.91 -24.56
CA PRO A 132 58.93 35.34 -25.62
C PRO A 132 57.89 36.30 -25.03
N THR A 133 57.90 37.53 -25.57
CA THR A 133 56.90 38.57 -25.33
C THR A 133 55.49 38.00 -25.48
N ALA A 134 54.69 38.14 -24.43
CA ALA A 134 53.29 37.75 -24.41
C ALA A 134 52.47 38.63 -25.36
N GLU A 135 52.13 38.13 -26.53
CA GLU A 135 51.01 38.66 -27.32
C GLU A 135 49.76 37.88 -26.96
N ALA A 136 48.84 38.55 -26.26
CA ALA A 136 47.57 38.00 -25.80
C ALA A 136 46.59 37.81 -26.97
N PRO A 137 46.03 36.61 -27.21
CA PRO A 137 44.92 36.46 -28.13
C PRO A 137 43.65 36.95 -27.45
N LYS A 138 43.20 38.17 -27.78
CA LYS A 138 41.85 38.65 -27.46
C LYS A 138 40.84 37.88 -28.31
N ASN A 139 40.39 36.73 -27.81
CA ASN A 139 39.15 36.09 -28.24
C ASN A 139 38.31 35.78 -26.99
N GLN A 140 37.63 36.80 -26.47
CA GLN A 140 36.52 36.59 -25.53
C GLN A 140 35.26 36.26 -26.34
N PRO A 141 34.57 35.15 -26.06
CA PRO A 141 33.14 35.05 -26.37
C PRO A 141 32.38 35.97 -25.42
N LEU A 142 31.62 36.94 -25.95
CA LEU A 142 30.66 37.71 -25.16
C LEU A 142 29.64 36.75 -24.55
N LEU A 143 29.68 36.56 -23.23
CA LEU A 143 28.55 36.03 -22.48
C LEU A 143 27.49 37.14 -22.34
N PRO A 144 26.22 36.90 -22.68
CA PRO A 144 25.15 37.82 -22.32
C PRO A 144 24.88 37.75 -20.80
N PRO A 145 24.41 38.86 -20.18
CA PRO A 145 24.24 38.95 -18.73
C PRO A 145 23.11 38.03 -18.22
N PRO A 146 23.14 37.65 -16.92
CA PRO A 146 22.11 36.81 -16.33
C PRO A 146 20.79 37.57 -16.26
N SER A 147 19.76 37.04 -16.94
CA SER A 147 18.42 37.58 -16.89
C SER A 147 17.81 37.30 -15.53
N MET A 148 17.59 38.38 -14.79
CA MET A 148 16.87 38.49 -13.54
C MET A 148 15.46 37.88 -13.67
N ALA A 149 15.11 36.99 -12.74
CA ALA A 149 13.77 36.41 -12.62
C ALA A 149 12.72 37.48 -12.29
N PRO A 150 11.45 37.28 -12.70
CA PRO A 150 10.31 37.75 -11.94
C PRO A 150 9.61 36.60 -11.21
N SER A 151 9.13 36.97 -10.03
CA SER A 151 8.44 36.22 -9.00
C SER A 151 6.98 35.91 -9.36
N SER A 152 6.49 34.82 -8.76
CA SER A 152 5.09 34.50 -8.40
C SER A 152 4.04 34.25 -9.49
N ALA A 153 3.55 33.01 -9.51
CA ALA A 153 2.12 32.73 -9.61
C ALA A 153 1.76 31.60 -8.63
N GLU A 154 1.03 32.00 -7.61
CA GLU A 154 0.38 31.24 -6.56
C GLU A 154 -0.72 30.32 -7.15
N ALA A 155 -0.73 29.04 -6.76
CA ALA A 155 -1.82 28.11 -7.04
C ALA A 155 -2.44 27.67 -5.71
N PRO A 156 -3.74 27.87 -5.47
CA PRO A 156 -4.39 27.41 -4.26
C PRO A 156 -4.84 25.94 -4.38
N PRO A 157 -5.05 25.25 -3.25
CA PRO A 157 -5.11 23.80 -3.18
C PRO A 157 -6.51 23.20 -3.37
N ASP A 158 -6.45 21.91 -3.72
CA ASP A 158 -7.43 20.83 -3.64
C ASP A 158 -8.77 21.09 -2.90
N GLN A 159 -9.86 20.75 -3.59
CA GLN A 159 -11.05 20.07 -3.04
C GLN A 159 -11.46 18.93 -3.95
#